data_AF-A0A2T4WFM1-F1
#
_entry.id   AF-A0A2T4WFM1-F1
#
_cell.length_a   1.000
_cell.length_b   1.000
_cell.length_c   1.000
_cell.angle_alpha   90.00
_cell.angle_beta   90.00
_cell.angle_gamma   90.00
#
_symmetry.space_group_name_H-M   'P 1'
#
loop_
_entity.id
_entity.type
_entity.pdbx_description
1 polymer ?
#
loop_
_entity_poly.entity_id
_entity_poly.type
_entity_poly.pdbx_seq_one_letter_code
_entity_poly.pdbx_strand_id
1 'polypeptide(L)'
;MPNWTLNFNGLMNIPWFKKNFQSFTLTHTYKSLYTMNSYQSNMLLQQRIQNGEPPNNIRNTNGDFLPDYQISQISIAENFGPFVGINMRMKNQASLRLDIKRNRQLNLSLVNNQMTDTKGYEFVLGTGYIIKDVSFNVVTDGRPQKITSNLDLKLDFSLRDNQTVIRRIQEGLDQVTAGQRIWSLKASADYMLSSKLTARLYYDQTVSKFKTSNAFPTLNTNAGIAFRFNLGQ
;
A
#
# COMPACT_ATOMS: atom_id res chain seq x y z
N MET A 1 -8.82 14.86 11.28
CA MET A 1 -9.36 13.66 11.95
C MET A 1 -8.24 12.94 12.69
N PRO A 2 -8.48 12.37 13.88
CA PRO A 2 -7.47 11.58 14.57
C PRO A 2 -7.16 10.29 13.82
N ASN A 3 -5.91 9.87 13.87
CA ASN A 3 -5.48 8.58 13.37
C ASN A 3 -5.98 7.48 14.30
N TRP A 4 -6.45 6.36 13.77
CA TRP A 4 -6.92 5.25 14.59
C TRP A 4 -6.60 3.90 13.98
N THR A 5 -6.55 2.90 14.85
CA THR A 5 -6.30 1.50 14.50
C THR A 5 -7.18 0.65 15.40
N LEU A 6 -8.08 -0.11 14.79
CA LEU A 6 -8.97 -1.04 15.46
C LEU A 6 -8.59 -2.46 15.05
N ASN A 7 -8.36 -3.30 16.05
CA ASN A 7 -8.18 -4.74 15.87
C ASN A 7 -9.23 -5.44 16.72
N PHE A 8 -10.09 -6.22 16.06
CA PHE A 8 -11.18 -6.93 16.70
C PHE A 8 -11.00 -8.44 16.52
N ASN A 9 -10.82 -9.14 17.65
CA ASN A 9 -10.68 -10.59 17.72
C ASN A 9 -11.90 -11.25 18.40
N GLY A 10 -12.92 -10.47 18.77
CA GLY A 10 -14.04 -10.94 19.58
C GLY A 10 -14.90 -12.03 18.91
N LEU A 11 -14.81 -12.18 17.58
CA LEU A 11 -15.47 -13.28 16.86
C LEU A 11 -14.98 -14.65 17.33
N MET A 12 -13.74 -14.75 17.82
CA MET A 12 -13.20 -15.97 18.42
C MET A 12 -13.91 -16.36 19.72
N ASN A 13 -14.77 -15.54 20.32
CA ASN A 13 -15.55 -15.93 21.49
C ASN A 13 -16.77 -16.80 21.13
N ILE A 14 -17.24 -16.74 19.87
CA ILE A 14 -18.41 -17.48 19.40
C ILE A 14 -18.04 -18.98 19.21
N PRO A 15 -18.83 -19.94 19.73
CA PRO A 15 -18.50 -21.37 19.65
C PRO A 15 -18.23 -21.89 18.23
N TRP A 16 -18.98 -21.40 17.23
CA TRP A 16 -18.79 -21.76 15.82
C TRP A 16 -17.40 -21.34 15.32
N PHE A 17 -16.95 -20.11 15.63
CA PHE A 17 -15.62 -19.64 15.24
C PHE A 17 -14.51 -20.41 15.94
N LYS A 18 -14.65 -20.67 17.25
CA LYS A 18 -13.70 -21.51 18.02
C LYS A 18 -13.55 -22.93 17.47
N LYS A 19 -14.62 -23.50 16.92
CA LYS A 19 -14.58 -24.85 16.35
C LYS A 19 -13.75 -24.89 15.07
N ASN A 20 -13.95 -23.93 14.18
CA ASN A 20 -13.39 -23.94 12.82
C ASN A 20 -12.04 -23.22 12.69
N PHE A 21 -11.82 -22.15 13.46
CA PHE A 21 -10.64 -21.29 13.35
C PHE A 21 -9.72 -21.44 14.56
N GLN A 22 -8.42 -21.33 14.32
CA GLN A 22 -7.39 -21.12 15.33
C GLN A 22 -7.28 -19.63 15.69
N SER A 23 -7.38 -18.75 14.70
CA SER A 23 -7.44 -17.30 14.91
C SER A 23 -8.32 -16.64 13.86
N PHE A 24 -8.97 -15.55 14.26
CA PHE A 24 -9.74 -14.67 13.39
C PHE A 24 -9.57 -13.24 13.89
N THR A 25 -9.09 -12.35 13.01
CA THR A 25 -8.83 -10.95 13.31
C THR A 25 -9.42 -10.08 12.22
N LEU A 26 -10.20 -9.09 12.63
CA LEU A 26 -10.66 -7.99 11.80
C LEU A 26 -9.86 -6.73 12.14
N THR A 27 -9.26 -6.10 11.14
CA THR A 27 -8.45 -4.90 11.29
C THR A 27 -9.03 -3.77 10.44
N HIS A 28 -9.10 -2.58 11.03
CA HIS A 28 -9.35 -1.34 10.31
C HIS A 28 -8.33 -0.30 10.76
N THR A 29 -7.74 0.43 9.82
CA THR A 29 -6.77 1.49 10.14
C THR A 29 -7.01 2.69 9.26
N TYR A 30 -7.04 3.87 9.87
CA TYR A 30 -7.14 5.14 9.18
C TYR A 30 -6.01 6.08 9.64
N LYS A 31 -5.33 6.68 8.67
CA LYS A 31 -4.29 7.68 8.88
C LYS A 31 -4.55 8.88 7.98
N SER A 32 -4.49 10.08 8.55
CA SER A 32 -4.59 11.36 7.87
C SER A 32 -3.39 12.20 8.26
N LEU A 33 -2.70 12.77 7.28
CA LEU A 33 -1.59 13.69 7.47
C LEU A 33 -1.86 14.96 6.67
N TYR A 34 -1.85 16.09 7.35
CA TYR A 34 -1.88 17.42 6.76
C TYR A 34 -0.47 18.00 6.80
N THR A 35 0.09 18.35 5.64
CA THR A 35 1.41 18.97 5.53
C THR A 35 1.34 20.27 4.75
N MET A 36 2.08 21.25 5.22
CA MET A 36 2.31 22.52 4.55
C MET A 36 3.80 22.59 4.21
N ASN A 37 4.13 22.46 2.92
CA ASN A 37 5.51 22.17 2.49
C ASN A 37 6.41 23.42 2.47
N SER A 38 5.85 24.63 2.36
CA SER A 38 6.58 25.87 2.54
C SER A 38 5.63 27.01 2.89
N TYR A 39 5.96 27.71 3.97
CA TYR A 39 5.37 29.00 4.31
C TYR A 39 6.52 29.99 4.54
N GLN A 40 6.45 31.15 3.92
CA GLN A 40 7.40 32.24 4.11
C GLN A 40 6.64 33.49 4.48
N SER A 41 7.23 34.36 5.30
CA SER A 41 6.67 35.68 5.53
C SER A 41 6.62 36.45 4.21
N ASN A 42 5.52 37.17 3.98
CA ASN A 42 5.35 37.95 2.77
C ASN A 42 6.19 39.24 2.85
N MET A 43 7.37 39.21 2.23
CA MET A 43 8.31 40.35 2.23
C MET A 43 7.73 41.61 1.60
N LEU A 44 6.87 41.47 0.59
CA LEU A 44 6.22 42.61 -0.06
C LEU A 44 5.25 43.31 0.90
N LEU A 45 4.50 42.54 1.70
CA LEU A 45 3.62 43.11 2.73
C LEU A 45 4.45 43.83 3.81
N GLN A 46 5.52 43.20 4.30
CA GLN A 46 6.37 43.82 5.33
C GLN A 46 7.01 45.13 4.84
N GLN A 47 7.49 45.17 3.60
CA GLN A 47 8.08 46.38 3.02
C GLN A 47 7.05 47.52 2.90
N ARG A 48 5.81 47.22 2.47
CA ARG A 48 4.78 48.25 2.31
C ARG A 48 4.27 48.80 3.64
N ILE A 49 4.18 47.95 4.66
CA ILE A 49 3.89 48.40 6.04
C ILE A 49 5.02 49.31 6.56
N GLN A 50 6.28 48.97 6.29
CA GLN A 50 7.43 49.82 6.66
C GLN A 50 7.43 51.17 5.93
N ASN A 51 6.91 51.20 4.69
CA ASN A 51 6.75 52.42 3.91
C ASN A 51 5.55 53.28 4.36
N GLY A 52 4.82 52.89 5.41
CA GLY A 52 3.73 53.66 6.00
C GLY A 52 2.35 53.44 5.35
N GLU A 53 2.20 52.43 4.49
CA GLU A 53 0.88 52.07 3.95
C GLU A 53 0.00 51.42 5.03
N PRO A 54 -1.28 51.81 5.16
CA PRO A 54 -2.18 51.20 6.12
C PRO A 54 -2.40 49.71 5.80
N PRO A 55 -2.18 48.77 6.76
CA PRO A 55 -2.21 47.33 6.51
C PRO A 55 -3.50 46.84 5.83
N ASN A 56 -4.65 47.45 6.18
CA ASN A 56 -5.96 47.10 5.64
C ASN A 56 -6.22 47.58 4.20
N ASN A 57 -5.27 48.23 3.53
CA ASN A 57 -5.44 48.68 2.14
C ASN A 57 -4.36 48.15 1.19
N ILE A 58 -3.45 47.30 1.66
CA ILE A 58 -2.36 46.76 0.85
C ILE A 58 -2.88 45.60 0.00
N ARG A 59 -2.97 45.84 -1.31
CA ARG A 59 -3.46 44.88 -2.31
C ARG A 59 -2.41 44.52 -3.34
N ASN A 60 -2.53 43.31 -3.90
CA ASN A 60 -1.73 42.85 -5.04
C ASN A 60 -2.28 43.47 -6.35
N THR A 61 -1.64 43.17 -7.47
CA THR A 61 -2.06 43.62 -8.81
C THR A 61 -3.45 43.11 -9.22
N ASN A 62 -3.94 42.04 -8.61
CA ASN A 62 -5.25 41.45 -8.86
C ASN A 62 -6.33 42.01 -7.92
N GLY A 63 -5.98 42.93 -7.01
CA GLY A 63 -6.90 43.52 -6.04
C GLY A 63 -7.11 42.69 -4.76
N ASP A 64 -6.38 41.58 -4.58
CA ASP A 64 -6.46 40.75 -3.37
C ASP A 64 -5.59 41.30 -2.24
N PHE A 65 -6.01 41.06 -1.00
CA PHE A 65 -5.19 41.36 0.17
C PHE A 65 -3.93 40.49 0.19
N LEU A 66 -2.80 41.08 0.55
CA LEU A 66 -1.56 40.33 0.73
C LEU A 66 -1.64 39.54 2.05
N PRO A 67 -1.46 38.20 2.03
CA PRO A 67 -1.41 37.42 3.27
C PRO A 67 -0.09 37.64 4.00
N ASP A 68 -0.09 37.51 5.33
CA ASP A 68 1.13 37.57 6.17
C ASP A 68 2.13 36.47 5.81
N TYR A 69 1.61 35.29 5.47
CA TYR A 69 2.39 34.14 5.05
C TYR A 69 2.04 33.74 3.62
N GLN A 70 3.06 33.65 2.76
CA GLN A 70 2.96 33.05 1.45
C GLN A 70 3.12 31.55 1.58
N ILE A 71 2.07 30.81 1.23
CA ILE A 71 2.05 29.35 1.25
C ILE A 71 2.11 28.86 -0.19
N SER A 72 3.10 28.03 -0.55
CA SER A 72 3.24 27.56 -1.94
C SER A 72 2.37 26.33 -2.22
N GLN A 73 2.37 25.38 -1.29
CA GLN A 73 1.71 24.09 -1.46
C GLN A 73 1.17 23.54 -0.13
N ILE A 74 -0.05 23.02 -0.20
CA ILE A 74 -0.71 22.30 0.88
C ILE A 74 -0.98 20.87 0.40
N SER A 75 -0.67 19.89 1.24
CA SER A 75 -0.91 18.47 0.95
C SER A 75 -1.71 17.81 2.06
N ILE A 76 -2.70 17.03 1.67
CA ILE A 76 -3.48 16.15 2.54
C ILE A 76 -3.29 14.72 2.04
N ALA A 77 -2.76 13.85 2.89
CA ALA A 77 -2.62 12.43 2.61
C ALA A 77 -3.52 11.63 3.55
N GLU A 78 -4.46 10.90 2.99
CA GLU A 78 -5.38 10.00 3.68
C GLU A 78 -5.10 8.55 3.26
N ASN A 79 -5.03 7.65 4.22
CA ASN A 79 -4.77 6.24 3.98
C ASN A 79 -5.61 5.35 4.89
N PHE A 80 -6.41 4.49 4.26
CA PHE A 80 -7.09 3.36 4.88
C PHE A 80 -6.28 2.08 4.60
N GLY A 81 -5.49 1.65 5.59
CA GLY A 81 -4.47 0.62 5.40
C GLY A 81 -4.48 -0.45 6.48
N PRO A 82 -5.42 -1.40 6.47
CA PRO A 82 -6.52 -1.57 5.51
C PRO A 82 -7.81 -0.83 5.92
N PHE A 83 -8.66 -0.53 4.94
CA PHE A 83 -10.06 -0.15 5.15
C PHE A 83 -10.84 -1.33 5.74
N VAL A 84 -10.62 -2.54 5.25
CA VAL A 84 -11.08 -3.77 5.91
C VAL A 84 -9.99 -4.82 5.70
N GLY A 85 -9.41 -5.28 6.79
CA GLY A 85 -8.45 -6.38 6.81
C GLY A 85 -9.04 -7.56 7.57
N ILE A 86 -9.10 -8.73 6.94
CA ILE A 86 -9.51 -9.97 7.58
C ILE A 86 -8.32 -10.91 7.52
N ASN A 87 -7.90 -11.41 8.67
CA ASN A 87 -6.87 -12.43 8.78
C ASN A 87 -7.42 -13.59 9.58
N MET A 88 -7.45 -14.77 8.98
CA MET A 88 -7.94 -15.98 9.62
C MET A 88 -6.98 -17.15 9.41
N ARG A 89 -6.82 -17.93 10.47
CA ARG A 89 -6.09 -19.20 10.45
C ARG A 89 -7.03 -20.30 10.91
N MET A 90 -7.12 -21.35 10.13
CA MET A 90 -7.92 -22.54 10.41
C MET A 90 -7.09 -23.59 11.16
N LYS A 91 -7.76 -24.50 11.88
CA LYS A 91 -7.06 -25.56 12.65
C LYS A 91 -6.32 -26.56 11.76
N ASN A 92 -6.77 -26.73 10.52
CA ASN A 92 -6.13 -27.56 9.50
C ASN A 92 -4.90 -26.89 8.85
N GLN A 93 -4.36 -25.81 9.45
CA GLN A 93 -3.24 -25.02 8.94
C GLN A 93 -3.50 -24.25 7.64
N ALA A 94 -4.75 -24.16 7.19
CA ALA A 94 -5.11 -23.19 6.15
C ALA A 94 -5.11 -21.77 6.74
N SER A 95 -4.71 -20.80 5.92
CA SER A 95 -4.76 -19.38 6.23
C SER A 95 -5.38 -18.60 5.09
N LEU A 96 -6.18 -17.60 5.42
CA LEU A 96 -6.78 -16.67 4.47
C LEU A 96 -6.59 -15.25 4.98
N ARG A 97 -6.16 -14.37 4.08
CA ARG A 97 -5.98 -12.95 4.28
C ARG A 97 -6.72 -12.19 3.20
N LEU A 98 -7.53 -11.23 3.60
CA LEU A 98 -8.26 -10.33 2.70
C LEU A 98 -8.03 -8.90 3.18
N ASP A 99 -7.35 -8.08 2.38
CA ASP A 99 -7.16 -6.67 2.67
C ASP A 99 -7.74 -5.81 1.55
N ILE A 100 -8.64 -4.90 1.91
CA ILE A 100 -9.08 -3.80 1.06
C ILE A 100 -8.41 -2.54 1.58
N LYS A 101 -7.58 -1.90 0.76
CA LYS A 101 -6.91 -0.64 1.09
C LYS A 101 -7.40 0.46 0.16
N ARG A 102 -7.42 1.68 0.69
CA ARG A 102 -7.80 2.87 -0.07
C ARG A 102 -6.94 4.03 0.38
N ASN A 103 -6.32 4.72 -0.56
CA ASN A 103 -5.54 5.91 -0.26
C ASN A 103 -5.96 7.07 -1.16
N ARG A 104 -5.79 8.28 -0.64
CA ARG A 104 -6.01 9.53 -1.36
C ARG A 104 -4.95 10.52 -0.95
N GLN A 105 -4.41 11.23 -1.92
CA GLN A 105 -3.50 12.35 -1.69
C GLN A 105 -3.97 13.53 -2.52
N LEU A 106 -4.26 14.63 -1.84
CA LEU A 106 -4.61 15.91 -2.43
C LEU A 106 -3.43 16.85 -2.26
N ASN A 107 -2.93 17.41 -3.35
CA ASN A 107 -1.90 18.44 -3.32
C ASN A 107 -2.47 19.68 -4.00
N LEU A 108 -2.64 20.76 -3.25
CA LEU A 108 -3.05 22.06 -3.76
C LEU A 108 -1.80 22.92 -3.93
N SER A 109 -1.55 23.40 -5.14
CA SER A 109 -0.56 24.43 -5.44
C SER A 109 -1.26 25.77 -5.57
N LEU A 110 -0.91 26.71 -4.68
CA LEU A 110 -1.44 28.08 -4.68
C LEU A 110 -0.68 28.99 -5.66
N VAL A 111 0.49 28.55 -6.14
CA VAL A 111 1.27 29.28 -7.14
C VAL A 111 0.59 29.22 -8.51
N ASN A 112 0.08 28.03 -8.88
CA ASN A 112 -0.56 27.81 -10.18
C ASN A 112 -2.09 27.66 -10.08
N ASN A 113 -2.66 27.74 -8.87
CA ASN A 113 -4.08 27.47 -8.58
C ASN A 113 -4.57 26.11 -9.13
N GLN A 114 -3.77 25.07 -8.91
CA GLN A 114 -4.06 23.71 -9.37
C GLN A 114 -4.11 22.73 -8.20
N MET A 115 -5.04 21.78 -8.28
CA MET A 115 -5.19 20.70 -7.31
C MET A 115 -4.92 19.35 -7.98
N THR A 116 -3.93 18.62 -7.47
CA THR A 116 -3.60 17.26 -7.90
C THR A 116 -4.22 16.26 -6.93
N ASP A 117 -5.18 15.47 -7.40
CA ASP A 117 -5.88 14.41 -6.65
C ASP A 117 -5.39 13.04 -7.13
N THR A 118 -4.60 12.36 -6.29
CA THR A 118 -4.14 10.99 -6.50
C THR A 118 -4.95 10.04 -5.63
N LYS A 119 -5.68 9.12 -6.24
CA LYS A 119 -6.46 8.08 -5.54
C LYS A 119 -5.88 6.72 -5.84
N GLY A 120 -5.95 5.82 -4.88
CA GLY A 120 -5.62 4.42 -5.07
C GLY A 120 -6.56 3.50 -4.31
N TYR A 121 -6.78 2.34 -4.91
CA TYR A 121 -7.52 1.22 -4.37
C TYR A 121 -6.66 -0.02 -4.54
N GLU A 122 -6.54 -0.82 -3.48
CA GLU A 122 -5.82 -2.08 -3.54
C GLU A 122 -6.65 -3.17 -2.87
N PHE A 123 -6.86 -4.26 -3.59
CA PHE A 123 -7.43 -5.49 -3.07
C PHE A 123 -6.32 -6.53 -3.00
N VAL A 124 -6.16 -7.18 -1.84
CA VAL A 124 -5.18 -8.24 -1.63
C VAL A 124 -5.90 -9.46 -1.07
N LEU A 125 -5.76 -10.59 -1.74
CA LEU A 125 -6.23 -11.90 -1.32
C LEU A 125 -5.00 -12.80 -1.17
N GLY A 126 -4.68 -13.19 0.05
CA GLY A 126 -3.64 -14.15 0.35
C GLY A 126 -4.23 -15.44 0.88
N THR A 127 -3.85 -16.58 0.31
CA THR A 127 -4.17 -17.90 0.85
C THR A 127 -2.88 -18.64 1.15
N GLY A 128 -2.94 -19.50 2.17
CA GLY A 128 -1.81 -20.33 2.55
C GLY A 128 -2.28 -21.67 3.09
N TYR A 129 -1.46 -22.69 2.92
CA TYR A 129 -1.73 -24.02 3.43
C TYR A 129 -0.42 -24.72 3.79
N ILE A 130 -0.37 -25.32 4.97
CA ILE A 130 0.79 -26.08 5.42
C ILE A 130 0.46 -27.56 5.37
N ILE A 131 1.09 -28.29 4.44
CA ILE A 131 1.03 -29.74 4.41
C ILE A 131 2.08 -30.27 5.39
N LYS A 132 1.63 -30.97 6.42
CA LYS A 132 2.53 -31.52 7.44
C LYS A 132 3.18 -32.81 6.98
N ASP A 133 4.38 -33.04 7.51
CA ASP A 133 5.07 -34.34 7.45
C ASP A 133 5.24 -34.91 6.04
N VAL A 134 5.56 -34.03 5.07
CA VAL A 134 5.88 -34.46 3.71
C VAL A 134 7.29 -35.03 3.70
N SER A 135 7.38 -36.32 3.40
CA SER A 135 8.65 -37.03 3.29
C SER A 135 9.10 -37.14 1.83
N PHE A 136 10.32 -36.69 1.55
CA PHE A 136 11.01 -36.96 0.30
C PHE A 136 12.26 -37.80 0.56
N ASN A 137 12.51 -38.77 -0.32
CA ASN A 137 13.75 -39.53 -0.32
C ASN A 137 14.76 -38.76 -1.18
N VAL A 138 15.78 -38.20 -0.55
CA VAL A 138 16.87 -37.51 -1.24
C VAL A 138 18.13 -38.36 -1.09
N VAL A 139 18.86 -38.55 -2.18
CA VAL A 139 20.15 -39.24 -2.16
C VAL A 139 21.21 -38.18 -1.85
N THR A 140 21.73 -38.20 -0.64
CA THR A 140 22.83 -37.35 -0.21
C THR A 140 23.98 -38.26 0.16
N ASP A 141 25.16 -38.04 -0.43
CA ASP A 141 26.38 -38.82 -0.14
C ASP A 141 26.20 -40.34 -0.36
N GLY A 142 25.53 -40.72 -1.46
CA GLY A 142 25.31 -42.11 -1.85
C GLY A 142 24.34 -42.91 -0.97
N ARG A 143 23.77 -42.31 0.08
CA ARG A 143 22.77 -42.94 0.96
C ARG A 143 21.41 -42.28 0.80
N PRO A 144 20.32 -43.07 0.66
CA PRO A 144 18.97 -42.51 0.68
C PRO A 144 18.67 -42.00 2.10
N GLN A 145 18.48 -40.70 2.24
CA GLN A 145 18.05 -40.06 3.48
C GLN A 145 16.58 -39.64 3.33
N LYS A 146 15.75 -40.06 4.29
CA LYS A 146 14.35 -39.65 4.37
C LYS A 146 14.28 -38.30 5.09
N ILE A 147 14.04 -37.23 4.32
CA ILE A 147 13.83 -35.90 4.88
C ILE A 147 12.33 -35.74 5.08
N THR A 148 11.91 -35.39 6.30
CA THR A 148 10.50 -35.14 6.63
C THR A 148 10.38 -33.71 7.12
N SER A 149 9.54 -32.93 6.46
CA SER A 149 9.33 -31.52 6.80
C SER A 149 7.95 -31.07 6.33
N ASN A 150 7.57 -29.88 6.77
CA ASN A 150 6.33 -29.25 6.33
C ASN A 150 6.54 -28.58 4.98
N LEU A 151 5.53 -28.68 4.11
CA LEU A 151 5.46 -27.94 2.85
C LEU A 151 4.53 -26.74 3.03
N ASP A 152 5.09 -25.54 2.96
CA ASP A 152 4.34 -24.29 3.06
C ASP A 152 3.94 -23.81 1.66
N LEU A 153 2.65 -23.87 1.35
CA LEU A 153 2.07 -23.36 0.12
C LEU A 153 1.48 -21.98 0.37
N LYS A 154 1.75 -21.02 -0.53
CA LYS A 154 1.16 -19.68 -0.50
C LYS A 154 0.73 -19.25 -1.88
N LEU A 155 -0.41 -18.58 -1.95
CA LEU A 155 -0.93 -17.96 -3.17
C LEU A 155 -1.46 -16.58 -2.81
N ASP A 156 -0.79 -15.54 -3.29
CA ASP A 156 -1.17 -14.15 -3.08
C ASP A 156 -1.60 -13.52 -4.41
N PHE A 157 -2.82 -13.01 -4.44
CA PHE A 157 -3.34 -12.18 -5.51
C PHE A 157 -3.47 -10.74 -5.02
N SER A 158 -3.00 -9.78 -5.81
CA SER A 158 -3.27 -8.37 -5.56
C SER A 158 -3.73 -7.66 -6.81
N LEU A 159 -4.66 -6.72 -6.63
CA LEU A 159 -5.15 -5.83 -7.66
C LEU A 159 -5.06 -4.41 -7.13
N ARG A 160 -4.22 -3.61 -7.74
CA ARG A 160 -4.04 -2.20 -7.41
C ARG A 160 -4.48 -1.34 -8.58
N ASP A 161 -5.35 -0.38 -8.33
CA ASP A 161 -5.70 0.65 -9.29
C ASP A 161 -5.38 2.02 -8.68
N ASN A 162 -4.60 2.83 -9.37
CA ASN A 162 -4.35 4.21 -8.99
C ASN A 162 -4.60 5.17 -10.16
N GLN A 163 -4.92 6.42 -9.82
CA GLN A 163 -5.17 7.47 -10.78
C GLN A 163 -4.85 8.82 -10.17
N THR A 164 -4.21 9.67 -10.97
CA THR A 164 -3.88 11.06 -10.65
C THR A 164 -4.60 11.98 -11.62
N VAL A 165 -5.39 12.89 -11.06
CA VAL A 165 -6.15 13.90 -11.79
C VAL A 165 -5.66 15.28 -11.36
N ILE A 166 -5.24 16.09 -12.32
CA ILE A 166 -4.96 17.51 -12.10
C ILE A 166 -6.25 18.27 -12.39
N ARG A 167 -6.65 19.11 -11.45
CA ARG A 167 -7.84 19.96 -11.52
C ARG A 167 -7.37 21.40 -11.51
N ARG A 168 -7.65 22.15 -12.57
CA ARG A 168 -7.32 23.58 -12.62
C ARG A 168 -8.51 24.38 -12.16
N ILE A 169 -8.36 25.10 -11.05
CA ILE A 169 -9.49 25.71 -10.34
C ILE A 169 -10.09 26.86 -11.15
N GLN A 170 -9.26 27.60 -11.87
CA GLN A 170 -9.69 28.78 -12.62
C GLN A 170 -10.38 28.40 -13.93
N GLU A 171 -9.87 27.40 -14.65
CA GLU A 171 -10.43 26.95 -15.94
C GLU A 171 -11.54 25.91 -15.78
N GLY A 172 -11.75 25.34 -14.58
CA GLY A 172 -12.75 24.29 -14.35
C GLY A 172 -12.44 22.97 -15.08
N LEU A 173 -11.17 22.72 -15.40
CA LEU A 173 -10.73 21.57 -16.18
C LEU A 173 -10.18 20.46 -15.29
N ASP A 174 -10.71 19.25 -15.48
CA ASP A 174 -10.24 18.02 -14.85
C ASP A 174 -9.48 17.16 -15.89
N GLN A 175 -8.16 16.99 -15.70
CA GLN A 175 -7.32 16.22 -16.61
C GLN A 175 -6.67 15.02 -15.89
N VAL A 176 -6.88 13.82 -16.42
CA VAL A 176 -6.16 12.62 -15.97
C VAL A 176 -4.72 12.69 -16.47
N THR A 177 -3.76 12.75 -15.55
CA THR A 177 -2.34 12.95 -15.88
C THR A 177 -1.51 11.67 -15.69
N ALA A 178 -1.91 10.82 -14.75
CA ALA A 178 -1.25 9.53 -14.53
C ALA A 178 -2.25 8.50 -13.96
N GLY A 179 -1.86 7.24 -14.00
CA GLY A 179 -2.62 6.15 -13.40
C GLY A 179 -2.25 4.82 -14.00
N GLN A 180 -2.37 3.77 -13.20
CA GLN A 180 -2.10 2.41 -13.62
C GLN A 180 -2.97 1.44 -12.84
N ARG A 181 -3.40 0.38 -13.54
CA ARG A 181 -4.00 -0.80 -12.95
C ARG A 181 -2.98 -1.92 -13.02
N ILE A 182 -2.53 -2.37 -11.85
CA ILE A 182 -1.60 -3.46 -11.67
C ILE A 182 -2.34 -4.65 -11.09
N TRP A 183 -2.19 -5.83 -11.65
CA TRP A 183 -2.50 -7.07 -10.94
C TRP A 183 -1.24 -7.89 -10.76
N SER A 184 -1.14 -8.57 -9.62
CA SER A 184 -0.06 -9.49 -9.32
C SER A 184 -0.62 -10.81 -8.84
N LEU A 185 -0.02 -11.89 -9.30
CA LEU A 185 -0.25 -13.24 -8.81
C LEU A 185 1.10 -13.79 -8.38
N LYS A 186 1.19 -14.23 -7.12
CA LYS A 186 2.38 -14.82 -6.54
C LYS A 186 2.02 -16.17 -5.97
N ALA A 187 2.75 -17.20 -6.35
CA ALA A 187 2.63 -18.53 -5.79
C ALA A 187 4.00 -18.96 -5.29
N SER A 188 4.03 -19.59 -4.12
CA SER A 188 5.27 -20.17 -3.59
C SER A 188 5.02 -21.48 -2.88
N ALA A 189 5.97 -22.39 -3.00
CA ALA A 189 6.05 -23.62 -2.22
C ALA A 189 7.41 -23.68 -1.53
N ASP A 190 7.42 -23.60 -0.21
CA ASP A 190 8.63 -23.67 0.61
C ASP A 190 8.74 -25.04 1.27
N TYR A 191 9.90 -25.68 1.13
CA TYR A 191 10.21 -26.96 1.77
C TYR A 191 11.58 -26.90 2.44
N MET A 192 11.62 -27.28 3.72
CA MET A 192 12.86 -27.31 4.48
C MET A 192 13.58 -28.65 4.24
N LEU A 193 14.65 -28.63 3.46
CA LEU A 193 15.47 -29.81 3.14
C LEU A 193 16.37 -30.22 4.32
N SER A 194 16.83 -29.25 5.12
CA SER A 194 17.55 -29.50 6.37
C SER A 194 17.33 -28.33 7.33
N SER A 195 17.80 -28.42 8.58
CA SER A 195 17.72 -27.32 9.54
C SER A 195 18.36 -26.01 9.04
N LYS A 196 19.22 -26.09 8.03
CA LYS A 196 19.96 -24.96 7.44
C LYS A 196 19.62 -24.69 5.98
N LEU A 197 18.89 -25.57 5.30
CA LEU A 197 18.59 -25.46 3.87
C LEU A 197 17.09 -25.46 3.61
N THR A 198 16.60 -24.42 2.95
CA THR A 198 15.22 -24.32 2.46
C THR A 198 15.22 -24.21 0.94
N ALA A 199 14.45 -25.06 0.28
CA ALA A 199 14.13 -24.92 -1.13
C ALA A 199 12.79 -24.19 -1.28
N ARG A 200 12.74 -23.20 -2.16
CA ARG A 200 11.54 -22.43 -2.50
C ARG A 200 11.30 -22.51 -4.00
N LEU A 201 10.18 -23.07 -4.41
CA LEU A 201 9.65 -22.86 -5.75
C LEU A 201 8.80 -21.59 -5.73
N TYR A 202 9.01 -20.68 -6.67
CA TYR A 202 8.22 -19.45 -6.74
C TYR A 202 7.79 -19.13 -8.17
N TYR A 203 6.63 -18.49 -8.28
CA TYR A 203 6.06 -17.95 -9.50
C TYR A 203 5.44 -16.59 -9.18
N ASP A 204 5.97 -15.54 -9.77
CA ASP A 204 5.53 -14.16 -9.59
C ASP A 204 5.19 -13.57 -10.96
N GLN A 205 3.92 -13.26 -11.17
CA GLN A 205 3.44 -12.55 -12.35
C GLN A 205 2.92 -11.19 -11.95
N THR A 206 3.29 -10.16 -12.71
CA THR A 206 2.81 -8.80 -12.52
C THR A 206 2.50 -8.19 -13.87
N VAL A 207 1.30 -7.64 -14.02
CA VAL A 207 0.87 -6.95 -15.23
C VAL A 207 0.44 -5.55 -14.87
N SER A 208 0.98 -4.56 -15.55
CA SER A 208 0.61 -3.15 -15.40
C SER A 208 -0.05 -2.65 -16.68
N LYS A 209 -1.23 -2.04 -16.54
CA LYS A 209 -1.91 -1.32 -17.62
C LYS A 209 -2.05 0.14 -17.24
N PHE A 210 -1.43 1.03 -18.00
CA PHE A 210 -1.52 2.47 -17.77
C PHE A 210 -2.89 3.02 -18.19
N LYS A 211 -3.39 3.99 -17.45
CA LYS A 211 -4.65 4.70 -17.73
C LYS A 211 -4.48 5.84 -18.72
N THR A 212 -3.25 6.30 -18.93
CA THR A 212 -2.90 7.31 -19.92
C THR A 212 -2.33 6.63 -21.17
N SER A 213 -2.56 7.23 -22.34
CA SER A 213 -2.03 6.73 -23.62
C SER A 213 -0.51 6.93 -23.78
N ASN A 214 0.16 7.46 -22.75
CA ASN A 214 1.58 7.80 -22.79
C ASN A 214 2.50 6.61 -22.49
N ALA A 215 1.95 5.45 -22.09
CA ALA A 215 2.75 4.29 -21.72
C ALA A 215 2.08 2.98 -22.14
N PHE A 216 2.91 2.02 -22.55
CA PHE A 216 2.47 0.70 -22.99
C PHE A 216 2.26 -0.24 -21.80
N PRO A 217 1.28 -1.16 -21.87
CA PRO A 217 1.11 -2.16 -20.83
C PRO A 217 2.35 -3.06 -20.72
N THR A 218 2.71 -3.44 -19.52
CA THR A 218 3.85 -4.32 -19.24
C THR A 218 3.38 -5.61 -18.58
N LEU A 219 4.06 -6.72 -18.91
CA LEU A 219 3.88 -8.01 -18.28
C LEU A 219 5.26 -8.52 -17.88
N ASN A 220 5.44 -8.77 -16.59
CA ASN A 220 6.65 -9.34 -16.04
C ASN A 220 6.30 -10.66 -15.35
N THR A 221 7.00 -11.73 -15.72
CA THR A 221 6.82 -13.06 -15.14
C THR A 221 8.18 -13.54 -14.68
N ASN A 222 8.29 -13.84 -13.39
CA ASN A 222 9.48 -14.42 -12.78
C ASN A 222 9.09 -15.77 -12.19
N ALA A 223 9.83 -16.82 -12.55
CA ALA A 223 9.62 -18.14 -11.98
C ALA A 223 10.98 -18.79 -11.76
N GLY A 224 11.10 -19.57 -10.69
CA GLY A 224 12.35 -20.25 -10.42
C GLY A 224 12.35 -21.04 -9.13
N ILE A 225 13.49 -21.66 -8.88
CA ILE A 225 13.79 -22.36 -7.64
C ILE A 225 14.87 -21.55 -6.92
N ALA A 226 14.64 -21.23 -5.66
CA ALA A 226 15.59 -20.55 -4.80
C ALA A 226 15.99 -21.47 -3.65
N PHE A 227 17.29 -21.57 -3.39
CA PHE A 227 17.82 -22.25 -2.21
C PHE A 227 18.30 -21.20 -1.22
N ARG A 228 17.78 -21.26 0.01
CA ARG A 228 18.21 -20.40 1.11
C ARG A 228 18.99 -21.25 2.10
N PHE A 229 20.27 -20.92 2.26
CA PHE A 229 21.11 -21.45 3.32
C PHE A 229 21.14 -20.48 4.50
N ASN A 230 20.80 -20.97 5.68
CA ASN A 230 20.96 -20.24 6.93
C ASN A 230 22.19 -20.77 7.68
N LEU A 231 23.22 -19.93 7.82
CA LEU A 231 24.48 -20.25 8.48
C LEU A 231 24.48 -19.83 9.97
N GLY A 232 23.36 -19.28 10.47
CA GLY A 232 23.17 -19.01 11.89
C GLY A 232 23.23 -20.31 12.69
N GLN A 233 24.02 -20.28 13.77
CA GLN A 233 24.44 -21.40 14.62
C GLN A 233 23.34 -22.40 14.94
#